data_AF-A0ABD8B4U0-F1
#
_entry.id   AF-A0ABD8B4U0-F1
#
_cell.length_a   1.000
_cell.length_b   1.000
_cell.length_c   1.000
_cell.angle_alpha   90.00
_cell.angle_beta   90.00
_cell.angle_gamma   90.00
#
_symmetry.space_group_name_H-M   'P 1'
#
loop_
_entity.id
_entity.type
_entity.pdbx_description
1 polymer ?
#
loop_
_entity_poly.entity_id
_entity_poly.type
_entity_poly.pdbx_seq_one_letter_code
_entity_poly.pdbx_strand_id
1 'polypeptide(L)'
;MLDVTVIEDAEAAAVSLDPIRARLLAELAAGPASAAMLAGKVGLPRQKVNYHLKALERHGLVELAGERRKGNVTERLMRATASSYVISPLALAAVQPDPDRFRDQLSARWLLAVGARLVRDVGALITGAAKARKRLATYALDGEVTFASAADRAAFIEELTQGVGALIRKYHDGNAEGGRDHRIVVAVHPTLKPDATAKPDATAMPDATAMPDATAMPDATAMPDATAMPDATAKPEAIVTPEVTVEAAAASTPETALAVAPAPPDQD
;
A
#
# COMPACT_ATOMS: atom_id res chain seq x y z
N MET A 1 8.82 19.16 1.04
CA MET A 1 8.84 17.71 0.74
C MET A 1 8.69 16.96 2.05
N LEU A 2 7.76 16.01 2.10
CA LEU A 2 7.52 15.14 3.24
C LEU A 2 8.47 13.94 3.22
N ASP A 3 8.75 13.31 4.36
CA ASP A 3 9.54 12.07 4.39
C ASP A 3 8.74 10.91 3.79
N VAL A 4 7.51 10.72 4.26
CA VAL A 4 6.57 9.72 3.76
C VAL A 4 5.21 10.37 3.56
N THR A 5 4.52 10.02 2.47
CA THR A 5 3.10 10.35 2.25
C THR A 5 2.29 9.12 1.90
N VAL A 6 0.98 9.17 2.13
CA VAL A 6 0.05 8.08 1.84
C VAL A 6 -0.80 8.44 0.62
N ILE A 7 -0.87 7.52 -0.33
CA ILE A 7 -1.75 7.59 -1.51
C ILE A 7 -3.02 6.82 -1.17
N GLU A 8 -4.12 7.54 -0.97
CA GLU A 8 -5.43 6.96 -0.66
C GLU A 8 -6.33 6.82 -1.90
N ASP A 9 -6.10 7.65 -2.93
CA ASP A 9 -6.88 7.66 -4.16
C ASP A 9 -6.43 6.57 -5.14
N ALA A 10 -7.40 5.86 -5.73
CA ALA A 10 -7.15 4.75 -6.64
C ALA A 10 -6.48 5.20 -7.95
N GLU A 11 -6.86 6.37 -8.49
CA GLU A 11 -6.25 6.89 -9.72
C GLU A 11 -4.80 7.31 -9.47
N ALA A 12 -4.54 8.02 -8.38
CA ALA A 12 -3.19 8.39 -7.97
C ALA A 12 -2.31 7.14 -7.73
N ALA A 13 -2.86 6.09 -7.13
CA ALA A 13 -2.17 4.81 -6.95
C ALA A 13 -1.82 4.19 -8.31
N ALA A 14 -2.79 4.04 -9.21
CA ALA A 14 -2.58 3.50 -10.55
C ALA A 14 -1.55 4.32 -11.36
N VAL A 15 -1.56 5.64 -11.20
CA VAL A 15 -0.54 6.50 -11.79
C VAL A 15 0.83 6.20 -11.18
N SER A 16 0.97 6.18 -9.86
CA SER A 16 2.27 5.98 -9.20
C SER A 16 2.93 4.62 -9.50
N LEU A 17 2.13 3.59 -9.80
CA LEU A 17 2.59 2.21 -10.02
C LEU A 17 3.22 1.96 -11.39
N ASP A 18 3.16 2.92 -12.31
CA ASP A 18 3.86 2.81 -13.59
C ASP A 18 5.38 2.87 -13.37
N PRO A 19 6.16 1.91 -13.92
CA PRO A 19 7.59 1.80 -13.62
C PRO A 19 8.38 3.06 -13.98
N ILE A 20 8.01 3.76 -15.04
CA ILE A 20 8.66 5.01 -15.44
C ILE A 20 8.29 6.12 -14.46
N ARG A 21 7.02 6.23 -14.08
CA ARG A 21 6.56 7.23 -13.11
C ARG A 21 7.18 7.02 -11.73
N ALA A 22 7.28 5.78 -11.26
CA ALA A 22 7.99 5.42 -10.03
C ALA A 22 9.48 5.83 -10.09
N ARG A 23 10.16 5.53 -11.21
CA ARG A 23 11.56 5.95 -11.40
C ARG A 23 11.71 7.47 -11.42
N LEU A 24 10.80 8.19 -12.07
CA LEU A 24 10.80 9.65 -12.07
C LEU A 24 10.57 10.23 -10.67
N LEU A 25 9.67 9.65 -9.87
CA LEU A 25 9.47 10.04 -8.47
C LEU A 25 10.74 9.83 -7.64
N ALA A 26 11.43 8.70 -7.81
CA ALA A 26 12.70 8.45 -7.12
C ALA A 26 13.79 9.48 -7.48
N GLU A 27 13.93 9.81 -8.78
CA GLU A 27 14.86 10.84 -9.23
C GLU A 27 14.53 12.24 -8.69
N LEU A 28 13.24 12.55 -8.57
CA LEU A 28 12.72 13.82 -8.08
C LEU A 28 12.72 13.94 -6.55
N ALA A 29 12.77 12.82 -5.84
CA ALA A 29 12.98 12.77 -4.39
C ALA A 29 14.41 13.16 -4.02
N ALA A 30 15.40 12.81 -4.87
CA ALA A 30 16.80 13.19 -4.67
C ALA A 30 17.05 14.71 -4.85
N GLY A 31 16.23 15.40 -5.66
CA GLY A 31 16.28 16.85 -5.81
C GLY A 31 15.53 17.38 -7.04
N PRO A 32 15.32 18.71 -7.14
CA PRO A 32 14.59 19.30 -8.25
C PRO A 32 15.25 19.05 -9.61
N ALA A 33 14.47 18.65 -10.60
CA ALA A 33 14.97 18.37 -11.96
C ALA A 33 13.97 18.80 -13.03
N SER A 34 14.50 19.23 -14.19
CA SER A 34 13.67 19.49 -15.37
C SER A 34 13.40 18.23 -16.16
N ALA A 35 12.36 18.26 -17.01
CA ALA A 35 12.06 17.16 -17.93
C ALA A 35 13.24 16.80 -18.84
N ALA A 36 14.09 17.78 -19.20
CA ALA A 36 15.28 17.54 -20.01
C ALA A 36 16.38 16.81 -19.23
N MET A 37 16.57 17.14 -17.95
CA MET A 37 17.51 16.43 -17.07
C MET A 37 17.06 15.00 -16.83
N LEU A 38 15.76 14.80 -16.57
CA LEU A 38 15.18 13.49 -16.31
C LEU A 38 15.22 12.57 -17.54
N ALA A 39 15.01 13.12 -18.75
CA ALA A 39 15.07 12.37 -20.00
C ALA A 39 16.36 11.56 -20.16
N GLY A 40 17.52 12.17 -19.87
CA GLY A 40 18.80 11.48 -19.92
C GLY A 40 18.93 10.38 -18.86
N LYS A 41 18.40 10.61 -17.65
CA LYS A 41 18.47 9.65 -16.54
C LYS A 41 17.60 8.43 -16.75
N VAL A 42 16.40 8.61 -17.32
CA VAL A 42 15.43 7.51 -17.52
C VAL A 42 15.47 6.92 -18.92
N GLY A 43 16.30 7.45 -19.83
CA GLY A 43 16.46 6.94 -21.20
C GLY A 43 15.21 7.16 -22.08
N LEU A 44 14.45 8.22 -21.85
CA LEU A 44 13.21 8.51 -22.60
C LEU A 44 13.26 9.87 -23.29
N PRO A 45 12.57 10.04 -24.45
CA PRO A 45 12.40 11.34 -25.06
C PRO A 45 11.73 12.35 -24.11
N ARG A 46 12.18 13.62 -24.15
CA ARG A 46 11.66 14.71 -23.31
C ARG A 46 10.13 14.85 -23.37
N GLN A 47 9.51 14.61 -24.53
CA GLN A 47 8.05 14.69 -24.66
C GLN A 47 7.34 13.61 -23.84
N LYS A 48 7.84 12.38 -23.82
CA LYS A 48 7.31 11.30 -22.98
C LYS A 48 7.49 11.61 -21.49
N VAL A 49 8.67 12.10 -21.11
CA VAL A 49 8.91 12.53 -19.72
C VAL A 49 7.92 13.63 -19.29
N ASN A 50 7.68 14.64 -20.12
CA ASN A 50 6.68 15.66 -19.83
C ASN A 50 5.26 15.08 -19.66
N TYR A 51 4.89 14.09 -20.46
CA TYR A 51 3.62 13.39 -20.29
C TYR A 51 3.52 12.73 -18.91
N HIS A 52 4.55 11.99 -18.50
CA HIS A 52 4.59 11.36 -17.17
C HIS A 52 4.58 12.38 -16.03
N LEU A 53 5.34 13.47 -16.15
CA LEU A 53 5.37 14.54 -15.15
C LEU A 53 4.01 15.22 -15.01
N LYS A 54 3.30 15.50 -16.12
CA LYS A 54 1.94 16.05 -16.07
C LYS A 54 0.95 15.10 -15.39
N ALA A 55 1.07 13.80 -15.64
CA ALA A 55 0.23 12.80 -14.97
C ALA A 55 0.50 12.81 -13.45
N LEU A 56 1.76 12.78 -13.03
CA LEU A 56 2.15 12.86 -11.62
C LEU A 56 1.71 14.18 -10.96
N GLU A 57 1.85 15.31 -11.67
CA GLU A 57 1.50 16.65 -11.18
C GLU A 57 -0.01 16.76 -10.94
N ARG A 58 -0.83 16.17 -11.84
CA ARG A 58 -2.30 16.14 -11.70
C ARG A 58 -2.76 15.49 -10.40
N HIS A 59 -2.06 14.45 -9.94
CA HIS A 59 -2.37 13.74 -8.70
C HIS A 59 -1.55 14.26 -7.50
N GLY A 60 -0.85 15.40 -7.62
CA GLY A 60 -0.10 16.01 -6.53
C GLY A 60 1.12 15.20 -6.05
N LEU A 61 1.62 14.29 -6.88
CA LEU A 61 2.82 13.50 -6.56
C LEU A 61 4.12 14.25 -6.89
N VAL A 62 4.02 15.26 -7.77
CA VAL A 62 5.11 16.21 -8.05
C VAL A 62 4.57 17.63 -8.07
N GLU A 63 5.44 18.58 -7.74
CA GLU A 63 5.15 20.01 -7.71
C GLU A 63 6.26 20.82 -8.40
N LEU A 64 5.95 22.05 -8.78
CA LEU A 64 6.92 22.99 -9.33
C LEU A 64 7.80 23.54 -8.21
N ALA A 65 9.09 23.24 -8.24
CA ALA A 65 10.08 23.73 -7.28
C ALA A 65 10.76 25.03 -7.72
N GLY A 66 10.62 25.41 -9.00
CA GLY A 66 11.12 26.66 -9.54
C GLY A 66 11.28 26.64 -11.05
N GLU A 67 11.83 27.72 -11.58
CA GLU A 67 12.14 27.85 -13.00
C GLU A 67 13.62 28.16 -13.19
N ARG A 68 14.19 27.60 -14.25
CA ARG A 68 15.59 27.82 -14.62
C ARG A 68 15.68 28.24 -16.07
N ARG A 69 16.38 29.34 -16.34
CA ARG A 69 16.68 29.76 -17.71
C ARG A 69 17.91 29.03 -18.24
N LYS A 70 17.79 28.37 -19.39
CA LYS A 70 18.88 27.72 -20.12
C LYS A 70 18.87 28.23 -21.57
N GLY A 71 19.74 29.19 -21.85
CA GLY A 71 19.69 29.96 -23.11
C GLY A 71 18.41 30.78 -23.21
N ASN A 72 17.70 30.66 -24.33
CA ASN A 72 16.40 31.33 -24.55
C ASN A 72 15.18 30.53 -24.03
N VAL A 73 15.39 29.37 -23.42
CA VAL A 73 14.30 28.50 -22.93
C VAL A 73 14.23 28.53 -21.41
N THR A 74 13.03 28.71 -20.87
CA THR A 74 12.73 28.51 -19.44
C THR A 74 12.36 27.05 -19.20
N GLU A 75 13.12 26.36 -18.36
CA GLU A 75 12.85 25.01 -17.89
C GLU A 75 12.14 25.04 -16.54
N ARG A 76 11.04 24.28 -16.43
CA ARG A 76 10.36 24.02 -15.16
C ARG A 76 11.14 22.96 -14.38
N LEU A 77 11.55 23.28 -13.15
CA LEU A 77 12.16 22.34 -12.22
C LEU A 77 11.06 21.72 -11.36
N MET A 78 10.82 20.43 -11.52
CA MET A 78 9.83 19.68 -10.74
C MET A 78 10.51 19.07 -9.51
N ARG A 79 9.75 18.74 -8.47
CA ARG A 79 10.18 18.00 -7.29
C ARG A 79 9.07 17.04 -6.87
N ALA A 80 9.42 15.89 -6.28
CA ALA A 80 8.46 15.00 -5.63
C ALA A 80 7.87 15.66 -4.37
N THR A 81 6.59 15.42 -4.07
CA THR A 81 5.97 15.99 -2.86
C THR A 81 6.40 15.27 -1.59
N ALA A 82 6.80 14.00 -1.71
CA ALA A 82 7.43 13.22 -0.65
C ALA A 82 8.66 12.42 -1.12
N SER A 83 9.53 12.06 -0.17
CA SER A 83 10.68 11.19 -0.39
C SER A 83 10.29 9.73 -0.57
N SER A 84 9.14 9.32 -0.01
CA SER A 84 8.61 7.96 -0.09
C SER A 84 7.08 7.96 -0.05
N TYR A 85 6.48 6.94 -0.65
CA TYR A 85 5.03 6.82 -0.81
C TYR A 85 4.56 5.46 -0.31
N VAL A 86 3.46 5.44 0.43
CA VAL A 86 2.74 4.24 0.84
C VAL A 86 1.37 4.24 0.17
N ILE A 87 0.99 3.14 -0.48
CA ILE A 87 -0.37 3.00 -1.01
C ILE A 87 -1.27 2.48 0.10
N SER A 88 -2.28 3.27 0.46
CA SER A 88 -3.29 2.86 1.43
C SER A 88 -4.17 1.74 0.85
N PRO A 89 -4.63 0.77 1.67
CA PRO A 89 -5.67 -0.16 1.25
C PRO A 89 -6.96 0.50 0.74
N LEU A 90 -7.20 1.79 1.07
CA LEU A 90 -8.32 2.57 0.52
C LEU A 90 -8.26 2.73 -0.99
N ALA A 91 -7.07 2.67 -1.60
CA ALA A 91 -6.92 2.69 -3.06
C ALA A 91 -7.61 1.47 -3.73
N LEU A 92 -7.87 0.40 -2.96
CA LEU A 92 -8.64 -0.78 -3.37
C LEU A 92 -9.80 -1.04 -2.40
N ALA A 93 -10.56 0.01 -2.03
CA ALA A 93 -11.57 -0.02 -0.98
C ALA A 93 -12.59 -1.17 -1.08
N ALA A 94 -13.00 -1.57 -2.30
CA ALA A 94 -13.97 -2.65 -2.49
C ALA A 94 -13.46 -4.05 -2.07
N VAL A 95 -12.15 -4.24 -2.00
CA VAL A 95 -11.51 -5.54 -1.71
C VAL A 95 -10.44 -5.43 -0.61
N GLN A 96 -10.47 -4.34 0.16
CA GLN A 96 -9.50 -4.12 1.23
C GLN A 96 -9.61 -5.20 2.32
N PRO A 97 -8.48 -5.58 2.97
CA PRO A 97 -8.53 -6.50 4.10
C PRO A 97 -9.41 -5.94 5.23
N ASP A 98 -10.24 -6.82 5.79
CA ASP A 98 -11.09 -6.52 6.94
C ASP A 98 -10.74 -7.46 8.12
N PRO A 99 -10.03 -6.94 9.14
CA PRO A 99 -9.67 -7.72 10.32
C PRO A 99 -10.86 -8.08 11.22
N ASP A 100 -12.05 -7.49 11.02
CA ASP A 100 -13.25 -7.79 11.82
C ASP A 100 -14.06 -8.95 11.22
N ARG A 101 -13.83 -9.30 9.95
CA ARG A 101 -14.46 -10.44 9.25
C ARG A 101 -14.05 -11.81 9.79
N PHE A 102 -12.81 -11.93 10.27
CA PHE A 102 -12.31 -13.15 10.91
C PHE A 102 -11.25 -12.76 11.93
N ARG A 103 -11.44 -13.10 13.20
CA ARG A 103 -10.49 -12.79 14.28
C ARG A 103 -9.76 -14.05 14.70
N ASP A 104 -8.53 -14.18 14.22
CA ASP A 104 -7.62 -15.27 14.58
C ASP A 104 -6.24 -14.71 14.89
N GLN A 105 -5.92 -14.66 16.19
CA GLN A 105 -4.70 -14.03 16.70
C GLN A 105 -3.42 -14.76 16.29
N LEU A 106 -3.52 -16.04 15.92
CA LEU A 106 -2.39 -16.85 15.49
C LEU A 106 -2.19 -16.84 13.97
N SER A 107 -3.11 -16.21 13.22
CA SER A 107 -3.08 -16.17 11.77
C SER A 107 -2.23 -15.02 11.23
N ALA A 108 -1.26 -15.37 10.37
CA ALA A 108 -0.50 -14.38 9.60
C ALA A 108 -1.39 -13.57 8.66
N ARG A 109 -2.48 -14.15 8.13
CA ARG A 109 -3.45 -13.43 7.27
C ARG A 109 -4.24 -12.39 8.07
N TRP A 110 -4.60 -12.72 9.30
CA TRP A 110 -5.25 -11.77 10.19
C TRP A 110 -4.28 -10.66 10.60
N LEU A 111 -3.02 -10.99 10.91
CA LEU A 111 -1.98 -10.00 11.17
C LEU A 111 -1.81 -9.02 9.99
N LEU A 112 -1.81 -9.51 8.75
CA LEU A 112 -1.81 -8.67 7.56
C LEU A 112 -3.04 -7.77 7.47
N ALA A 113 -4.24 -8.27 7.79
CA ALA A 113 -5.46 -7.45 7.80
C ALA A 113 -5.41 -6.36 8.88
N VAL A 114 -4.87 -6.66 10.07
CA VAL A 114 -4.64 -5.69 11.14
C VAL A 114 -3.62 -4.64 10.71
N GLY A 115 -2.51 -5.05 10.08
CA GLY A 115 -1.50 -4.15 9.54
C GLY A 115 -2.05 -3.25 8.43
N ALA A 116 -2.87 -3.79 7.53
CA ALA A 116 -3.56 -3.01 6.49
C ALA A 116 -4.48 -1.94 7.11
N ARG A 117 -5.24 -2.27 8.15
CA ARG A 117 -6.03 -1.28 8.90
C ARG A 117 -5.14 -0.23 9.56
N LEU A 118 -4.00 -0.61 10.14
CA LEU A 118 -3.05 0.33 10.73
C LEU A 118 -2.55 1.34 9.68
N VAL A 119 -2.13 0.88 8.50
CA VAL A 119 -1.71 1.76 7.38
C VAL A 119 -2.84 2.69 6.95
N ARG A 120 -4.06 2.18 6.83
CA ARG A 120 -5.26 2.96 6.49
C ARG A 120 -5.51 4.07 7.53
N ASP A 121 -5.62 3.70 8.80
CA ASP A 121 -6.01 4.60 9.88
C ASP A 121 -4.95 5.69 10.08
N VAL A 122 -3.66 5.30 10.15
CA VAL A 122 -2.55 6.25 10.29
C VAL A 122 -2.43 7.15 9.07
N GLY A 123 -2.62 6.61 7.86
CA GLY A 123 -2.66 7.40 6.62
C GLY A 123 -3.73 8.48 6.64
N ALA A 124 -4.98 8.11 6.94
CA ALA A 124 -6.09 9.05 7.03
C ALA A 124 -5.86 10.12 8.12
N LEU A 125 -5.28 9.72 9.26
CA LEU A 125 -4.94 10.65 10.34
C LEU A 125 -3.83 11.63 9.94
N ILE A 126 -2.80 11.20 9.22
CA ILE A 126 -1.74 12.07 8.69
C ILE A 126 -2.33 13.07 7.69
N THR A 127 -3.12 12.59 6.73
CA THR A 127 -3.81 13.42 5.74
C THR A 127 -4.70 14.47 6.41
N GLY A 128 -5.52 14.05 7.39
CA GLY A 128 -6.40 14.92 8.15
C GLY A 128 -5.64 15.95 9.01
N ALA A 129 -4.58 15.53 9.69
CA ALA A 129 -3.74 16.39 10.51
C ALA A 129 -3.01 17.44 9.68
N ALA A 130 -2.48 17.06 8.51
CA ALA A 130 -1.86 17.99 7.56
C ALA A 130 -2.84 19.05 7.07
N LYS A 131 -4.05 18.63 6.65
CA LYS A 131 -5.13 19.54 6.24
C LYS A 131 -5.55 20.49 7.36
N ALA A 132 -5.61 20.00 8.61
CA ALA A 132 -5.94 20.79 9.78
C ALA A 132 -4.76 21.62 10.33
N ARG A 133 -3.55 21.48 9.78
CA ARG A 133 -2.30 22.04 10.31
C ARG A 133 -2.10 21.74 11.80
N LYS A 134 -2.43 20.52 12.21
CA LYS A 134 -2.28 20.02 13.58
C LYS A 134 -1.21 18.93 13.63
N ARG A 135 -0.58 18.78 14.79
CA ARG A 135 0.31 17.64 15.04
C ARG A 135 -0.55 16.41 15.35
N LEU A 136 -0.16 15.27 14.79
CA LEU A 136 -0.73 13.98 15.14
C LEU A 136 0.11 13.38 16.27
N ALA A 137 -0.54 13.08 17.40
CA ALA A 137 0.12 12.37 18.49
C ALA A 137 0.09 10.87 18.17
N THR A 138 1.26 10.29 17.94
CA THR A 138 1.44 8.85 17.69
C THR A 138 2.57 8.32 18.55
N TYR A 139 2.52 7.01 18.84
CA TYR A 139 3.59 6.28 19.50
C TYR A 139 3.87 5.01 18.69
N ALA A 140 5.15 4.66 18.58
CA ALA A 140 5.59 3.42 17.97
C ALA A 140 6.70 2.81 18.83
N LEU A 141 6.68 1.48 18.97
CA LEU A 141 7.72 0.69 19.60
C LEU A 141 8.21 -0.32 18.56
N ASP A 142 9.51 -0.38 18.36
CA ASP A 142 10.18 -1.33 17.47
C ASP A 142 11.32 -2.01 18.24
N GLY A 143 11.46 -3.32 18.06
CA GLY A 143 12.42 -4.13 18.79
C GLY A 143 12.41 -5.58 18.35
N GLU A 144 13.59 -6.21 18.37
CA GLU A 144 13.77 -7.62 18.05
C GLU A 144 14.02 -8.43 19.32
N VAL A 145 13.39 -9.61 19.40
CA VAL A 145 13.56 -10.55 20.50
C VAL A 145 13.83 -11.95 19.93
N THR A 146 14.88 -12.60 20.43
CA THR A 146 15.19 -13.99 20.08
C THR A 146 14.73 -14.91 21.21
N PHE A 147 13.85 -15.86 20.89
CA PHE A 147 13.38 -16.86 21.85
C PHE A 147 14.24 -18.13 21.78
N ALA A 148 14.55 -18.72 22.93
CA ALA A 148 15.28 -19.98 22.98
C ALA A 148 14.41 -21.16 22.51
N SER A 149 13.10 -21.11 22.73
CA SER A 149 12.15 -22.14 22.30
C SER A 149 10.78 -21.58 21.90
N ALA A 150 9.96 -22.44 21.27
CA ALA A 150 8.56 -22.11 20.98
C ALA A 150 7.71 -21.94 22.26
N ALA A 151 8.08 -22.61 23.34
CA ALA A 151 7.42 -22.49 24.64
C ALA A 151 7.71 -21.12 25.27
N ASP A 152 8.96 -20.66 25.24
CA ASP A 152 9.34 -19.32 25.73
C ASP A 152 8.64 -18.22 24.93
N ARG A 153 8.51 -18.41 23.61
CA ARG A 153 7.72 -17.51 22.77
C ARG A 153 6.25 -17.48 23.18
N ALA A 154 5.64 -18.63 23.44
CA ALA A 154 4.24 -18.68 23.86
C ALA A 154 4.02 -17.99 25.21
N ALA A 155 4.90 -18.25 26.19
CA ALA A 155 4.88 -17.60 27.50
C ALA A 155 5.04 -16.07 27.37
N PHE A 156 5.98 -15.60 26.55
CA PHE A 156 6.15 -14.17 26.27
C PHE A 156 4.87 -13.52 25.70
N ILE A 157 4.20 -14.18 24.74
CA ILE A 157 2.96 -13.65 24.14
C ILE A 157 1.85 -13.56 25.18
N GLU A 158 1.76 -14.55 26.08
CA GLU A 158 0.78 -14.54 27.17
C GLU A 158 1.04 -13.37 28.14
N GLU A 159 2.26 -13.23 28.64
CA GLU A 159 2.64 -12.15 29.55
C GLU A 159 2.47 -10.76 28.92
N LEU A 160 2.86 -10.61 27.64
CA LEU A 160 2.67 -9.37 26.88
C LEU A 160 1.18 -9.01 26.79
N THR A 161 0.32 -9.99 26.49
CA THR A 161 -1.13 -9.80 26.39
C THR A 161 -1.72 -9.38 27.73
N GLN A 162 -1.32 -10.05 28.81
CA GLN A 162 -1.76 -9.74 30.17
C GLN A 162 -1.31 -8.35 30.60
N GLY A 163 -0.04 -8.01 30.36
CA GLY A 163 0.56 -6.72 30.70
C GLY A 163 -0.08 -5.55 29.97
N VAL A 164 -0.23 -5.66 28.64
CA VAL A 164 -0.93 -4.64 27.84
C VAL A 164 -2.40 -4.52 28.26
N GLY A 165 -3.09 -5.64 28.49
CA GLY A 165 -4.47 -5.64 28.96
C GLY A 165 -4.63 -4.97 30.33
N ALA A 166 -3.67 -5.15 31.24
CA ALA A 166 -3.67 -4.48 32.54
C ALA A 166 -3.48 -2.96 32.41
N LEU A 167 -2.58 -2.52 31.52
CA LEU A 167 -2.41 -1.09 31.21
C LEU A 167 -3.69 -0.49 30.61
N ILE A 168 -4.33 -1.17 29.66
CA ILE A 168 -5.59 -0.72 29.06
C ILE A 168 -6.65 -0.54 30.14
N ARG A 169 -6.89 -1.55 30.98
CA ARG A 169 -7.89 -1.44 32.06
C ARG A 169 -7.59 -0.33 33.05
N LYS A 170 -6.31 -0.06 33.33
CA LYS A 170 -5.88 1.00 34.26
C LYS A 170 -6.14 2.41 33.72
N TYR A 171 -5.97 2.63 32.41
CA TYR A 171 -5.99 3.96 31.80
C TYR A 171 -7.22 4.23 30.92
N HIS A 172 -7.98 3.19 30.55
CA HIS A 172 -9.19 3.35 29.77
C HIS A 172 -10.28 4.03 30.60
N ASP A 173 -10.70 5.20 30.15
CA ASP A 173 -11.87 5.90 30.65
C ASP A 173 -12.86 6.10 29.48
N GLY A 174 -13.89 5.25 29.43
CA GLY A 174 -14.90 5.28 28.38
C GLY A 174 -15.90 6.45 28.50
N ASN A 175 -15.87 7.20 29.60
CA ASN A 175 -16.84 8.26 29.89
C ASN A 175 -16.20 9.66 29.95
N ALA A 176 -14.90 9.79 29.64
CA ALA A 176 -14.21 11.07 29.68
C ALA A 176 -14.75 12.04 28.61
N GLU A 177 -15.31 13.18 29.04
CA GLU A 177 -15.69 14.26 28.14
C GLU A 177 -14.45 14.78 27.38
N GLY A 178 -14.47 14.66 26.05
CA GLY A 178 -13.34 15.03 25.19
C GLY A 178 -12.24 13.96 25.05
N GLY A 179 -12.46 12.76 25.61
CA GLY A 179 -11.64 11.58 25.38
C GLY A 179 -11.56 11.25 23.88
N ARG A 180 -10.41 10.76 23.44
CA ARG A 180 -10.20 10.29 22.07
C ARG A 180 -9.86 8.82 22.09
N ASP A 181 -10.53 8.05 21.24
CA ASP A 181 -10.23 6.64 21.07
C ASP A 181 -8.84 6.47 20.47
N HIS A 182 -8.03 5.63 21.10
CA HIS A 182 -6.74 5.21 20.60
C HIS A 182 -6.79 3.72 20.33
N ARG A 183 -6.39 3.33 19.11
CA ARG A 183 -6.26 1.92 18.76
C ARG A 183 -4.85 1.45 19.11
N ILE A 184 -4.78 0.33 19.82
CA ILE A 184 -3.51 -0.32 20.16
C ILE A 184 -3.36 -1.57 19.29
N VAL A 185 -2.20 -1.70 18.64
CA VAL A 185 -1.82 -2.87 17.85
C VAL A 185 -0.47 -3.33 18.34
N VAL A 186 -0.37 -4.63 18.65
CA VAL A 186 0.88 -5.30 19.01
C VAL A 186 1.03 -6.50 18.07
N ALA A 187 2.20 -6.62 17.46
CA ALA A 187 2.50 -7.63 16.47
C ALA A 187 3.84 -8.29 16.77
N VAL A 188 3.89 -9.63 16.66
CA VAL A 188 5.14 -10.40 16.77
C VAL A 188 5.20 -11.35 15.60
N HIS A 189 6.21 -11.19 14.74
CA HIS A 189 6.43 -12.04 13.58
C HIS A 189 7.89 -12.51 13.54
N PRO A 190 8.18 -13.65 12.90
CA PRO A 190 9.56 -14.02 12.58
C PRO A 190 10.21 -12.94 11.72
N THR A 191 11.50 -12.68 11.92
CA THR A 191 12.27 -11.83 11.00
C THR A 191 12.47 -12.55 9.67
N LEU A 192 12.57 -11.79 8.59
CA LEU A 192 12.98 -12.34 7.30
C LEU A 192 14.47 -12.67 7.39
N LYS A 193 14.85 -13.88 6.95
CA LYS A 193 16.27 -14.16 6.72
C LYS A 193 16.70 -13.28 5.54
N PRO A 194 17.81 -12.53 5.65
CA PRO A 194 18.35 -11.82 4.49
C PRO A 194 18.61 -12.85 3.39
N ASP A 195 18.00 -12.67 2.22
CA ASP A 195 18.37 -13.47 1.06
C ASP A 195 19.88 -13.28 0.83
N ALA A 196 20.63 -14.38 0.85
CA ALA A 196 21.97 -14.38 0.29
C ALA A 196 21.79 -13.95 -1.17
N THR A 197 22.27 -12.76 -1.48
CA THR A 197 22.17 -12.10 -2.78
C THR A 197 22.32 -13.11 -3.90
N ALA A 198 21.34 -13.17 -4.80
CA ALA A 198 21.54 -13.71 -6.13
C ALA A 198 22.82 -13.08 -6.67
N LYS A 199 23.88 -13.88 -6.79
CA LYS A 199 25.11 -13.53 -7.50
C LYS A 199 24.68 -12.86 -8.81
N PRO A 200 25.20 -11.67 -9.16
CA PRO A 200 24.98 -11.15 -10.51
C PRO A 200 25.44 -12.24 -11.46
N ASP A 201 24.56 -12.65 -12.36
CA ASP A 201 24.85 -13.63 -13.39
C ASP A 201 25.91 -13.01 -14.32
N ALA A 202 27.17 -13.18 -13.93
CA ALA A 202 28.32 -12.78 -14.70
C ALA A 202 28.55 -13.89 -15.72
N THR A 203 27.91 -13.79 -16.88
CA THR A 203 28.50 -14.03 -18.22
C THR A 203 27.39 -14.15 -19.28
N ALA A 204 27.07 -13.03 -19.92
CA ALA A 204 26.71 -13.04 -21.34
C ALA A 204 27.61 -12.01 -22.03
N MET A 205 28.66 -12.49 -22.67
CA MET A 205 29.48 -11.69 -23.59
C MET A 205 28.56 -11.13 -24.70
N PRO A 206 28.80 -9.90 -25.19
CA PRO A 206 28.11 -9.40 -26.36
C PRO A 206 28.67 -10.11 -27.59
N ASP A 207 27.81 -10.74 -28.38
CA ASP A 207 28.19 -11.28 -29.68
C ASP A 207 28.70 -10.15 -30.57
N ALA A 208 29.91 -10.36 -31.09
CA ALA A 208 30.65 -9.41 -31.89
C ALA A 208 30.07 -9.32 -33.31
N THR A 209 29.80 -8.09 -33.74
CA THR A 209 29.95 -7.56 -35.12
C THR A 209 29.95 -8.57 -36.28
N ALA A 210 28.84 -8.63 -37.01
CA ALA A 210 28.86 -8.91 -38.45
C ALA A 210 28.54 -7.60 -39.20
N MET A 211 29.52 -7.10 -39.96
CA MET A 211 29.32 -6.01 -40.92
C MET A 211 28.39 -6.45 -42.07
N PRO A 212 27.69 -5.50 -42.72
CA PRO A 212 26.74 -5.78 -43.78
C PRO A 212 27.44 -5.89 -45.13
N ASP A 213 26.93 -6.72 -46.05
CA ASP A 213 27.29 -6.57 -47.45
C ASP A 213 26.16 -6.89 -48.44
N ALA A 214 26.16 -6.05 -49.48
CA ALA A 214 25.59 -6.18 -50.82
C ALA A 214 24.05 -6.13 -51.06
N THR A 215 23.68 -4.96 -51.57
CA THR A 215 22.59 -4.61 -52.51
C THR A 215 22.11 -5.69 -53.49
N ALA A 216 20.79 -5.80 -53.66
CA ALA A 216 20.11 -5.96 -54.96
C ALA A 216 18.64 -5.49 -54.89
N MET A 217 18.18 -4.87 -55.97
CA MET A 217 16.96 -4.08 -56.18
C MET A 217 15.63 -4.87 -56.15
N PRO A 218 14.46 -4.16 -56.15
CA PRO A 218 13.14 -4.71 -55.83
C PRO A 218 12.41 -5.24 -57.06
N ASP A 219 11.44 -6.14 -56.87
CA ASP A 219 10.29 -6.22 -57.77
C ASP A 219 9.10 -7.03 -57.23
N ALA A 220 7.95 -6.72 -57.82
CA ALA A 220 6.68 -7.44 -57.87
C ALA A 220 5.64 -7.20 -56.76
N THR A 221 4.75 -6.26 -57.09
CA THR A 221 3.33 -6.17 -56.79
C THR A 221 2.57 -7.50 -56.77
N ALA A 222 1.73 -7.72 -55.75
CA ALA A 222 0.46 -8.45 -55.85
C ALA A 222 -0.51 -8.03 -54.73
N MET A 223 -1.78 -7.88 -55.11
CA MET A 223 -2.92 -7.25 -54.43
C MET A 223 -3.35 -7.87 -53.08
N PRO A 224 -4.17 -7.15 -52.28
CA PRO A 224 -4.85 -7.69 -51.11
C PRO A 224 -6.22 -8.29 -51.48
N ASP A 225 -6.50 -9.49 -50.98
CA ASP A 225 -7.83 -10.10 -50.87
C ASP A 225 -7.90 -10.72 -49.46
N ALA A 226 -8.98 -10.71 -48.68
CA ALA A 226 -10.35 -10.27 -48.88
C ALA A 226 -10.97 -9.96 -47.51
N THR A 227 -12.03 -9.15 -47.56
CA THR A 227 -13.04 -8.90 -46.53
C THR A 227 -13.67 -10.17 -45.95
N ALA A 228 -13.80 -10.26 -44.61
CA ALA A 228 -14.92 -10.94 -43.94
C ALA A 228 -15.03 -10.54 -42.44
N MET A 229 -16.01 -9.68 -42.14
CA MET A 229 -16.87 -9.73 -40.94
C MET A 229 -18.31 -9.70 -41.47
N PRO A 230 -19.38 -10.01 -40.70
CA PRO A 230 -19.50 -10.42 -39.29
C PRO A 230 -20.21 -11.80 -39.20
N ASP A 231 -20.48 -12.43 -38.05
CA ASP A 231 -21.62 -12.14 -37.17
C ASP A 231 -21.65 -13.18 -36.04
N ALA A 232 -22.04 -12.78 -34.83
CA ALA A 232 -22.92 -13.54 -33.94
C ALA A 232 -23.01 -12.83 -32.57
N THR A 233 -24.13 -12.15 -32.42
CA THR A 233 -24.73 -11.72 -31.15
C THR A 233 -25.14 -12.93 -30.32
N ALA A 234 -24.80 -12.91 -29.03
CA ALA A 234 -25.56 -13.61 -27.99
C ALA A 234 -25.44 -12.83 -26.66
N LYS A 235 -26.56 -12.28 -26.21
CA LYS A 235 -26.79 -11.66 -24.89
C LYS A 235 -27.33 -12.74 -23.92
N PRO A 236 -27.51 -12.48 -22.61
CA PRO A 236 -27.07 -13.38 -21.54
C PRO A 236 -28.22 -13.95 -20.69
N GLU A 237 -27.99 -15.09 -20.05
CA GLU A 237 -28.81 -15.67 -18.97
C GLU A 237 -27.85 -16.51 -18.09
N ALA A 238 -27.97 -16.69 -16.79
CA ALA A 238 -28.83 -16.15 -15.75
C ALA A 238 -28.11 -16.38 -14.39
N ILE A 239 -28.61 -15.68 -13.39
CA ILE A 239 -28.26 -15.73 -11.97
C ILE A 239 -28.57 -17.12 -11.37
N VAL A 240 -27.64 -17.70 -10.60
CA VAL A 240 -27.97 -18.54 -9.43
C VAL A 240 -26.95 -18.30 -8.32
N THR A 241 -27.46 -17.83 -7.17
CA THR A 241 -26.77 -17.66 -5.89
C THR A 241 -26.43 -19.01 -5.22
N PRO A 242 -25.51 -19.03 -4.24
CA PRO A 242 -24.80 -20.23 -3.80
C PRO A 242 -25.57 -21.02 -2.74
N GLU A 243 -25.46 -22.35 -2.78
CA GLU A 243 -25.83 -23.20 -1.65
C GLU A 243 -24.61 -23.43 -0.75
N VAL A 244 -24.76 -23.01 0.50
CA VAL A 244 -23.82 -23.18 1.60
C VAL A 244 -24.15 -24.51 2.27
N THR A 245 -23.15 -25.38 2.44
CA THR A 245 -23.22 -26.48 3.41
C THR A 245 -22.04 -26.33 4.35
N VAL A 246 -22.29 -25.76 5.53
CA VAL A 246 -21.37 -25.80 6.67
C VAL A 246 -21.88 -26.89 7.59
N GLU A 247 -21.11 -27.96 7.73
CA GLU A 247 -21.31 -28.95 8.78
C GLU A 247 -20.61 -28.43 10.04
N ALA A 248 -21.42 -27.98 11.00
CA ALA A 248 -20.99 -27.57 12.32
C ALA A 248 -21.00 -28.79 13.26
N ALA A 249 -19.85 -29.12 13.84
CA ALA A 249 -19.77 -29.93 15.06
C ALA A 249 -19.53 -28.99 16.25
N ALA A 250 -20.59 -28.81 17.03
CA ALA A 250 -20.59 -28.09 18.30
C ALA A 250 -20.14 -29.02 19.44
N ALA A 251 -19.36 -28.49 20.38
CA ALA A 251 -19.39 -28.90 21.78
C ALA A 251 -18.82 -27.78 22.66
N SER A 252 -19.68 -27.03 23.34
CA SER A 252 -19.48 -26.54 24.72
C SER A 252 -20.77 -25.90 25.24
N THR A 253 -21.29 -26.51 26.29
CA THR A 253 -22.45 -26.15 27.12
C THR A 253 -22.35 -24.77 27.79
N PRO A 254 -23.47 -24.05 28.01
CA PRO A 254 -23.53 -22.87 28.87
C PRO A 254 -24.17 -23.18 30.23
N GLU A 255 -23.64 -22.63 31.32
CA GLU A 255 -24.43 -22.13 32.47
C GLU A 255 -23.50 -21.69 33.61
N THR A 256 -23.59 -20.44 34.05
CA THR A 256 -24.00 -20.14 35.44
C THR A 256 -24.48 -18.69 35.50
N ALA A 257 -25.75 -18.52 35.88
CA ALA A 257 -26.42 -17.25 36.11
C ALA A 257 -25.99 -16.61 37.44
N LEU A 258 -25.83 -15.28 37.46
CA LEU A 258 -25.78 -14.49 38.69
C LEU A 258 -27.12 -13.78 38.85
N ALA A 259 -27.90 -14.22 39.84
CA ALA A 259 -29.19 -13.66 40.21
C ALA A 259 -29.02 -12.29 40.88
N VAL A 260 -29.76 -11.29 40.36
CA VAL A 260 -30.01 -9.99 41.00
C VAL A 260 -31.21 -10.14 41.91
N ALA A 261 -31.08 -9.77 43.18
CA ALA A 261 -32.20 -9.59 44.10
C ALA A 261 -32.51 -8.09 44.29
N PRO A 262 -33.80 -7.70 44.43
CA PRO A 262 -34.22 -6.30 44.45
C PRO A 262 -34.22 -5.67 45.86
N ALA A 263 -34.08 -4.34 45.89
CA ALA A 263 -34.23 -3.49 47.07
C ALA A 263 -35.70 -3.38 47.55
N PRO A 264 -35.95 -3.08 48.84
CA PRO A 264 -37.21 -2.49 49.29
C PRO A 264 -37.07 -1.00 49.68
N PRO A 265 -38.19 -0.27 49.82
CA PRO A 265 -38.27 1.16 49.52
C PRO A 265 -38.14 2.08 50.74
N ASP A 266 -37.79 3.35 50.47
CA ASP A 266 -38.09 4.50 51.32
C ASP A 266 -39.61 4.64 51.51
N GLN A 267 -40.07 4.80 52.77
CA GLN A 267 -41.22 5.66 53.12
C GLN A 267 -41.08 6.20 54.56
N ASP A 268 -41.26 7.53 54.63
CA ASP A 268 -41.59 8.48 55.71
C ASP A 268 -40.63 8.72 56.90
#